data_AF-C5X3Q4-F1
#
_entry.id   AF-C5X3Q4-F1
#
_cell.length_a   1.000
_cell.length_b   1.000
_cell.length_c   1.000
_cell.angle_alpha   90.00
_cell.angle_beta   90.00
_cell.angle_gamma   90.00
#
_symmetry.space_group_name_H-M   'P 1'
#
loop_
_entity.id
_entity.type
_entity.pdbx_description
1 polymer ?
#
loop_
_entity_poly.entity_id
_entity_poly.type
_entity_poly.pdbx_seq_one_letter_code
_entity_poly.pdbx_strand_id
1 'polypeptide(L)'
;MAVATSPAAGGNGEGVPLPAGVAATAANGRQEGDMAEGVLVVGSMAPRAEGVPVIDLTAVAEEEEEEKKKKKKKDHSTDYEQRQSRIDLTALAEEVGDDEKEGQGVDGPSAEGVPVIDLTEVSSDEEEEVRWVGQYSSTQSILLVGDGDFSFSLALATGFGSGANLVATSLDSCDTLKKKYSGAESNLAELRKMGAVTLHGVNAKTMKLHTDLKMRRFDRVIFNFPHAGFKGKEDQPHMINSHRKLVKDFFCSASLLLRPDGEVHVSHKTKNPYRKWNLEELASVYALFLVEQVDFRIQDYPGYSNKRGDGLQCDQPFLLGNL
;
A
#
# COMPACT_ATOMS: atom_id res chain seq x y z
N MET A 1 -60.78 50.85 -8.89
CA MET A 1 -61.47 49.97 -9.87
C MET A 1 -60.80 48.60 -9.74
N ALA A 2 -61.35 47.73 -8.89
CA ALA A 2 -62.26 46.62 -9.26
C ALA A 2 -61.43 45.36 -9.60
N VAL A 3 -61.60 44.15 -9.06
CA VAL A 3 -62.61 43.51 -8.18
C VAL A 3 -61.91 42.27 -7.57
N ALA A 4 -62.27 41.92 -6.34
CA ALA A 4 -61.93 40.65 -5.68
C ALA A 4 -62.84 39.51 -6.15
N THR A 5 -62.34 38.27 -6.24
CA THR A 5 -63.15 37.06 -5.95
C THR A 5 -62.25 35.91 -5.47
N SER A 6 -62.64 35.31 -4.35
CA SER A 6 -62.40 33.91 -3.95
C SER A 6 -63.74 33.17 -4.19
N PRO A 7 -63.87 31.81 -4.30
CA PRO A 7 -63.70 30.93 -3.13
C PRO A 7 -63.36 29.41 -3.36
N ALA A 8 -62.96 28.78 -2.25
CA ALA A 8 -63.39 27.47 -1.69
C ALA A 8 -63.21 26.09 -2.39
N ALA A 9 -62.45 25.24 -1.68
CA ALA A 9 -62.82 23.93 -1.10
C ALA A 9 -62.96 22.64 -1.93
N GLY A 10 -62.29 21.58 -1.44
CA GLY A 10 -62.86 20.22 -1.35
C GLY A 10 -62.00 19.09 -1.92
N GLY A 11 -61.63 18.11 -1.08
CA GLY A 11 -61.25 16.77 -1.55
C GLY A 11 -60.23 16.02 -0.69
N ASN A 12 -60.71 15.34 0.35
CA ASN A 12 -59.97 14.30 1.08
C ASN A 12 -59.73 13.08 0.18
N GLY A 13 -58.54 12.48 0.27
CA GLY A 13 -58.23 11.18 -0.30
C GLY A 13 -56.99 10.61 0.37
N GLU A 14 -57.20 9.87 1.46
CA GLU A 14 -56.20 9.01 2.08
C GLU A 14 -55.78 7.92 1.10
N GLY A 15 -54.46 7.72 0.98
CA GLY A 15 -53.86 6.61 0.26
C GLY A 15 -52.42 6.43 0.71
N VAL A 16 -52.19 5.49 1.63
CA VAL A 16 -50.88 4.94 1.98
C VAL A 16 -50.66 3.72 1.05
N PRO A 17 -49.49 3.58 0.38
CA PRO A 17 -48.47 2.68 0.93
C PRO A 17 -46.99 3.02 0.64
N LEU A 18 -46.18 2.81 1.68
CA LEU A 18 -44.84 2.16 1.73
C LEU A 18 -43.62 2.78 0.98
N PRO A 19 -42.38 2.53 1.48
CA PRO A 19 -41.25 3.44 1.32
C PRO A 19 -40.51 3.24 -0.01
N ALA A 20 -40.26 4.35 -0.71
CA ALA A 20 -39.31 4.40 -1.81
C ALA A 20 -37.88 4.33 -1.27
N GLY A 21 -37.14 3.31 -1.72
CA GLY A 21 -35.70 3.21 -1.53
C GLY A 21 -35.00 4.48 -2.02
N VAL A 22 -33.95 4.86 -1.31
CA VAL A 22 -33.09 5.99 -1.66
C VAL A 22 -32.38 5.65 -2.96
N ALA A 23 -32.98 6.08 -4.07
CA ALA A 23 -32.31 6.18 -5.35
C ALA A 23 -31.23 7.25 -5.22
N ALA A 24 -29.96 6.87 -5.40
CA ALA A 24 -28.88 7.80 -5.59
C ALA A 24 -29.16 8.64 -6.84
N THR A 25 -29.71 9.84 -6.64
CA THR A 25 -29.88 10.82 -7.70
C THR A 25 -28.51 11.41 -8.04
N ALA A 26 -27.96 10.96 -9.17
CA ALA A 26 -26.93 11.70 -9.90
C ALA A 26 -27.52 13.05 -10.34
N ALA A 27 -27.29 14.10 -9.55
CA ALA A 27 -27.57 15.47 -9.94
C ALA A 27 -26.31 16.06 -10.57
N ASN A 28 -26.40 16.18 -11.90
CA ASN A 28 -25.41 16.75 -12.78
C ASN A 28 -25.29 18.26 -12.49
N GLY A 29 -24.10 18.68 -12.04
CA GLY A 29 -23.70 20.06 -11.85
C GLY A 29 -22.22 20.20 -12.16
N ARG A 30 -21.84 20.01 -13.42
CA ARG A 30 -20.48 20.31 -13.90
C ARG A 30 -20.26 21.82 -13.81
N GLN A 31 -19.66 22.27 -12.70
CA GLN A 31 -18.73 23.37 -12.76
C GLN A 31 -17.37 22.77 -13.15
N GLU A 32 -16.92 23.07 -14.36
CA GLU A 32 -15.52 22.91 -14.76
C GLU A 32 -14.67 23.88 -13.94
N GLY A 33 -14.28 23.45 -12.74
CA GLY A 33 -13.14 23.99 -12.02
C GLY A 33 -11.89 23.29 -12.51
N ASP A 34 -10.84 24.05 -12.78
CA ASP A 34 -9.56 23.58 -13.31
C ASP A 34 -8.85 22.65 -12.29
N MET A 35 -9.04 21.33 -12.39
CA MET A 35 -8.54 20.34 -11.39
C MET A 35 -7.13 19.81 -11.75
N ALA A 36 -6.21 19.83 -10.78
CA ALA A 36 -4.76 19.65 -11.00
C ALA A 36 -4.19 18.27 -10.61
N GLU A 37 -5.04 17.34 -10.17
CA GLU A 37 -4.62 16.10 -9.51
C GLU A 37 -5.55 14.94 -9.85
N GLY A 38 -4.98 13.73 -9.94
CA GLY A 38 -5.78 12.53 -10.16
C GLY A 38 -5.14 11.30 -9.55
N VAL A 39 -5.97 10.32 -9.23
CA VAL A 39 -5.56 8.96 -8.93
C VAL A 39 -5.53 8.20 -10.24
N LEU A 40 -4.34 7.75 -10.63
CA LEU A 40 -4.20 6.79 -11.71
C LEU A 40 -4.47 5.39 -11.14
N VAL A 41 -5.59 4.81 -11.54
CA VAL A 41 -5.95 3.43 -11.19
C VAL A 41 -5.50 2.54 -12.34
N VAL A 42 -4.53 1.66 -12.06
CA VAL A 42 -4.09 0.65 -13.03
C VAL A 42 -4.39 -0.75 -12.51
N GLY A 43 -4.96 -1.60 -13.36
CA GLY A 43 -5.38 -2.95 -13.02
C GLY A 43 -4.57 -4.02 -13.74
N SER A 44 -4.48 -5.21 -13.15
CA SER A 44 -3.98 -6.39 -13.87
C SER A 44 -5.09 -6.96 -14.77
N MET A 45 -4.75 -7.35 -16.00
CA MET A 45 -5.67 -8.11 -16.83
C MET A 45 -5.71 -9.56 -16.31
N ALA A 46 -6.84 -10.01 -15.76
CA ALA A 46 -7.15 -11.44 -15.77
C ALA A 46 -7.64 -11.78 -17.20
N PRO A 47 -7.02 -12.73 -17.92
CA PRO A 47 -7.55 -13.10 -19.23
C PRO A 47 -8.93 -13.75 -19.03
N ARG A 48 -9.95 -13.24 -19.75
CA ARG A 48 -11.13 -14.07 -20.04
C ARG A 48 -10.61 -15.33 -20.72
N ALA A 49 -10.98 -16.48 -20.16
CA ALA A 49 -10.48 -17.79 -20.56
C ALA A 49 -10.51 -17.96 -22.09
N GLU A 50 -9.32 -18.10 -22.68
CA GLU A 50 -8.88 -19.27 -23.45
C GLU A 50 -7.47 -19.00 -24.02
N GLY A 51 -6.51 -19.86 -23.65
CA GLY A 51 -5.22 -20.04 -24.31
C GLY A 51 -4.25 -18.86 -24.35
N VAL A 52 -3.45 -18.66 -23.29
CA VAL A 52 -2.29 -17.74 -23.30
C VAL A 52 -1.08 -18.47 -22.69
N PRO A 53 0.13 -18.37 -23.29
CA PRO A 53 1.28 -19.16 -22.87
C PRO A 53 1.81 -18.73 -21.50
N VAL A 54 2.28 -19.71 -20.74
CA VAL A 54 2.99 -19.54 -19.47
C VAL A 54 4.32 -18.85 -19.75
N ILE A 55 4.53 -17.64 -19.24
CA ILE A 55 5.83 -16.99 -19.25
C ILE A 55 6.63 -17.54 -18.06
N ASP A 56 7.70 -18.27 -18.36
CA ASP A 56 8.62 -18.81 -17.37
C ASP A 56 9.45 -17.67 -16.74
N LEU A 57 9.11 -17.28 -15.52
CA LEU A 57 9.75 -16.21 -14.76
C LEU A 57 11.12 -16.59 -14.18
N THR A 58 11.60 -17.83 -14.38
CA THR A 58 12.93 -18.26 -13.91
C THR A 58 14.05 -17.50 -14.61
N ALA A 59 13.87 -17.11 -15.87
CA ALA A 59 14.87 -16.38 -16.65
C ALA A 59 15.20 -14.98 -16.09
N VAL A 60 14.25 -14.31 -15.44
CA VAL A 60 14.45 -12.95 -14.90
C VAL A 60 15.31 -12.98 -13.63
N ALA A 61 15.28 -14.10 -12.88
CA ALA A 61 16.12 -14.29 -11.71
C ALA A 61 17.58 -14.58 -12.08
N GLU A 62 17.81 -15.25 -13.21
CA GLU A 62 19.15 -15.62 -13.68
C GLU A 62 19.94 -14.40 -14.17
N GLU A 63 19.28 -13.45 -14.85
CA GLU A 63 19.94 -12.20 -15.31
C GLU A 63 20.39 -11.31 -14.14
N GLU A 64 19.60 -11.20 -13.07
CA GLU A 64 19.99 -10.44 -11.87
C GLU A 64 21.14 -11.11 -11.07
N GLU A 65 21.24 -12.45 -11.11
CA GLU A 65 22.33 -13.17 -10.45
C GLU A 65 23.65 -13.03 -11.21
N GLU A 66 23.60 -12.98 -12.54
CA GLU A 66 24.79 -12.78 -13.39
C GLU A 66 25.38 -11.36 -13.24
N GLU A 67 24.53 -10.34 -13.10
CA GLU A 67 24.98 -8.96 -12.86
C GLU A 67 25.63 -8.80 -11.46
N LYS A 68 25.12 -9.51 -10.45
CA LYS A 68 25.72 -9.57 -9.10
C LYS A 68 27.08 -10.28 -9.12
N LYS A 69 27.22 -11.37 -9.89
CA LYS A 69 28.51 -12.09 -10.08
C LYS A 69 29.55 -11.21 -10.78
N LYS A 70 29.14 -10.38 -11.75
CA LYS A 70 30.04 -9.42 -12.45
C LYS A 70 30.52 -8.29 -11.55
N LYS A 71 29.67 -7.75 -10.65
CA LYS A 71 30.09 -6.74 -9.65
C LYS A 71 31.08 -7.29 -8.61
N LYS A 72 30.83 -8.50 -8.09
CA LYS A 72 31.68 -9.12 -7.05
C LYS A 72 33.11 -9.42 -7.54
N LYS A 73 33.28 -9.77 -8.83
CA LYS A 73 34.61 -9.97 -9.45
C LYS A 73 35.42 -8.66 -9.59
N LYS A 74 34.75 -7.52 -9.74
CA LYS A 74 35.42 -6.22 -9.90
C LYS A 74 35.98 -5.71 -8.57
N ASP A 75 35.29 -5.97 -7.47
CA ASP A 75 35.72 -5.57 -6.13
C ASP A 75 36.83 -6.49 -5.57
N HIS A 76 36.83 -7.78 -5.94
CA HIS A 76 37.86 -8.74 -5.51
C HIS A 76 39.22 -8.56 -6.22
N SER A 77 39.24 -7.92 -7.39
CA SER A 77 40.49 -7.64 -8.12
C SER A 77 41.28 -6.49 -7.50
N THR A 78 40.63 -5.58 -6.76
CA THR A 78 41.28 -4.39 -6.18
C THR A 78 41.80 -4.61 -4.75
N ASP A 79 41.39 -5.68 -4.08
CA ASP A 79 41.85 -6.03 -2.71
C ASP A 79 43.03 -7.04 -2.72
N TYR A 80 43.25 -7.72 -3.85
CA TYR A 80 44.30 -8.75 -4.01
C TYR A 80 45.71 -8.16 -4.24
N GLU A 81 45.84 -6.90 -4.64
CA GLU A 81 47.15 -6.24 -4.88
C GLU A 81 47.71 -5.50 -3.65
N GLN A 82 46.99 -5.41 -2.53
CA GLN A 82 47.42 -4.63 -1.34
C GLN A 82 47.76 -5.45 -0.09
N ARG A 83 47.75 -6.79 -0.12
CA ARG A 83 47.99 -7.62 1.08
C ARG A 83 49.10 -8.67 0.98
N GLN A 84 50.03 -8.54 0.03
CA GLN A 84 51.19 -9.43 -0.09
C GLN A 84 52.45 -8.96 0.67
N SER A 85 52.32 -8.54 1.92
CA SER A 85 53.47 -8.42 2.83
C SER A 85 53.08 -8.71 4.27
N ARG A 86 53.24 -9.98 4.67
CA ARG A 86 53.70 -10.50 5.98
C ARG A 86 53.06 -11.85 6.27
N ILE A 87 53.84 -12.90 6.07
CA ILE A 87 53.64 -14.25 6.63
C ILE A 87 54.86 -14.55 7.51
N ASP A 88 54.63 -15.03 8.72
CA ASP A 88 55.54 -15.90 9.49
C ASP A 88 54.67 -16.72 10.47
N LEU A 89 54.45 -18.02 10.18
CA LEU A 89 54.89 -19.22 10.94
C LEU A 89 54.57 -19.16 12.46
N THR A 90 53.77 -20.06 13.05
CA THR A 90 54.09 -21.47 13.33
C THR A 90 52.87 -22.35 13.70
N ALA A 91 53.10 -23.67 13.64
CA ALA A 91 52.19 -24.82 13.70
C ALA A 91 51.74 -25.32 15.10
N LEU A 92 50.73 -26.23 15.10
CA LEU A 92 50.61 -27.55 15.79
C LEU A 92 49.10 -27.90 15.91
N ALA A 93 48.55 -28.87 15.16
CA ALA A 93 48.48 -30.34 15.35
C ALA A 93 47.62 -30.79 16.57
N GLU A 94 46.45 -31.40 16.32
CA GLU A 94 46.07 -32.80 16.71
C GLU A 94 45.18 -32.81 17.99
N GLU A 95 44.16 -33.64 18.27
CA GLU A 95 43.58 -34.90 17.76
C GLU A 95 42.06 -35.02 18.03
N VAL A 96 41.47 -36.09 17.45
CA VAL A 96 40.12 -36.66 17.54
C VAL A 96 39.89 -37.43 18.86
N GLY A 97 38.62 -37.55 19.29
CA GLY A 97 38.18 -38.56 20.27
C GLY A 97 36.65 -38.68 20.32
N ASP A 98 36.13 -39.78 19.79
CA ASP A 98 34.74 -40.23 19.90
C ASP A 98 34.46 -40.87 21.27
N ASP A 99 33.21 -40.82 21.75
CA ASP A 99 32.62 -41.90 22.55
C ASP A 99 31.08 -41.74 22.69
N GLU A 100 30.36 -42.77 22.23
CA GLU A 100 28.94 -43.03 22.52
C GLU A 100 28.79 -43.73 23.88
N LYS A 101 27.63 -43.59 24.57
CA LYS A 101 26.90 -44.70 25.23
C LYS A 101 25.44 -44.33 25.60
N GLU A 102 24.56 -45.31 25.37
CA GLU A 102 23.15 -45.40 25.76
C GLU A 102 22.90 -45.53 27.28
N GLY A 103 21.67 -45.24 27.71
CA GLY A 103 21.10 -45.65 29.01
C GLY A 103 19.59 -45.38 29.11
N GLN A 104 18.83 -46.42 29.45
CA GLN A 104 17.36 -46.60 29.39
C GLN A 104 16.55 -45.97 30.56
N GLY A 105 15.23 -45.75 30.34
CA GLY A 105 14.18 -46.26 31.23
C GLY A 105 13.16 -45.29 31.88
N VAL A 106 11.87 -45.46 31.53
CA VAL A 106 10.64 -45.55 32.38
C VAL A 106 10.21 -44.33 33.23
N ASP A 107 8.97 -43.86 33.41
CA ASP A 107 7.58 -44.39 33.43
C ASP A 107 6.56 -43.21 33.26
N GLY A 108 5.35 -43.48 32.76
CA GLY A 108 4.12 -42.68 33.06
C GLY A 108 3.22 -43.45 34.05
N PRO A 109 1.93 -43.11 34.31
CA PRO A 109 1.08 -42.04 33.76
C PRO A 109 0.25 -41.28 34.85
N SER A 110 -0.57 -40.30 34.45
CA SER A 110 -2.03 -40.25 34.78
C SER A 110 -2.62 -38.86 34.48
N ALA A 111 -3.68 -38.84 33.68
CA ALA A 111 -4.42 -37.66 33.25
C ALA A 111 -5.86 -37.74 33.79
N GLU A 112 -6.33 -36.71 34.49
CA GLU A 112 -7.72 -36.53 34.89
C GLU A 112 -8.01 -35.01 34.98
N GLY A 113 -9.06 -34.55 34.30
CA GLY A 113 -9.67 -33.22 34.52
C GLY A 113 -9.66 -32.25 33.34
N VAL A 114 -10.42 -32.54 32.28
CA VAL A 114 -10.74 -31.54 31.24
C VAL A 114 -12.09 -30.90 31.57
N PRO A 115 -12.20 -29.57 31.77
CA PRO A 115 -13.49 -28.92 31.93
C PRO A 115 -14.20 -28.82 30.58
N VAL A 116 -15.44 -29.29 30.54
CA VAL A 116 -16.34 -29.15 29.39
C VAL A 116 -16.81 -27.70 29.37
N ILE A 117 -16.37 -26.94 28.37
CA ILE A 117 -16.80 -25.56 28.14
C ILE A 117 -18.02 -25.63 27.22
N ASP A 118 -19.15 -25.12 27.71
CA ASP A 118 -20.41 -24.99 26.98
C ASP A 118 -20.25 -23.95 25.87
N LEU A 119 -20.28 -24.40 24.61
CA LEU A 119 -19.97 -23.59 23.41
C LEU A 119 -21.22 -23.02 22.72
N THR A 120 -22.28 -22.72 23.46
CA THR A 120 -23.42 -21.98 22.88
C THR A 120 -23.24 -20.48 23.03
N GLU A 121 -22.15 -19.92 22.48
CA GLU A 121 -22.16 -18.51 22.07
C GLU A 121 -22.59 -18.48 20.61
N VAL A 122 -23.87 -18.18 20.43
CA VAL A 122 -24.46 -17.87 19.13
C VAL A 122 -23.85 -16.52 18.73
N SER A 123 -22.83 -16.55 17.87
CA SER A 123 -22.39 -15.34 17.17
C SER A 123 -23.58 -14.87 16.33
N SER A 124 -24.13 -13.73 16.71
CA SER A 124 -25.03 -13.00 15.82
C SER A 124 -24.16 -12.53 14.67
N ASP A 125 -24.28 -13.21 13.53
CA ASP A 125 -23.72 -12.76 12.26
C ASP A 125 -24.52 -11.51 11.84
N GLU A 126 -24.28 -10.38 12.50
CA GLU A 126 -24.66 -9.09 11.95
C GLU A 126 -23.81 -8.93 10.68
N GLU A 127 -24.45 -9.05 9.52
CA GLU A 127 -23.80 -8.77 8.23
C GLU A 127 -23.24 -7.35 8.29
N GLU A 128 -21.94 -7.20 8.51
CA GLU A 128 -21.30 -5.89 8.60
C GLU A 128 -21.54 -5.14 7.28
N GLU A 129 -22.26 -4.02 7.37
CA GLU A 129 -22.54 -3.16 6.23
C GLU A 129 -21.24 -2.70 5.57
N VAL A 130 -21.14 -2.86 4.25
CA VAL A 130 -19.94 -2.46 3.49
C VAL A 130 -19.80 -0.94 3.52
N ARG A 131 -18.73 -0.45 4.13
CA ARG A 131 -18.42 0.98 4.22
C ARG A 131 -17.45 1.38 3.12
N TRP A 132 -17.62 2.60 2.63
CA TRP A 132 -16.82 3.15 1.54
C TRP A 132 -16.17 4.46 1.95
N VAL A 133 -14.90 4.65 1.55
CA VAL A 133 -14.14 5.89 1.73
C VAL A 133 -13.45 6.20 0.41
N GLY A 134 -13.95 7.21 -0.32
CA GLY A 134 -13.58 7.44 -1.71
C GLY A 134 -13.85 6.18 -2.55
N GLN A 135 -12.82 5.66 -3.21
CA GLN A 135 -12.88 4.47 -4.06
C GLN A 135 -12.54 3.14 -3.36
N TYR A 136 -12.40 3.17 -2.03
CA TYR A 136 -11.99 2.00 -1.24
C TYR A 136 -13.15 1.49 -0.40
N SER A 137 -13.28 0.17 -0.25
CA SER A 137 -14.30 -0.45 0.60
C SER A 137 -13.69 -1.21 1.78
N SER A 138 -14.47 -1.37 2.85
CA SER A 138 -14.07 -2.13 4.04
C SER A 138 -13.84 -3.63 3.79
N THR A 139 -14.35 -4.17 2.68
CA THR A 139 -14.19 -5.58 2.30
C THR A 139 -12.91 -5.88 1.52
N GLN A 140 -12.21 -4.84 1.04
CA GLN A 140 -10.95 -4.99 0.30
C GLN A 140 -9.78 -5.19 1.24
N SER A 141 -8.83 -6.05 0.88
CA SER A 141 -7.49 -6.07 1.50
C SER A 141 -6.60 -5.03 0.84
N ILE A 142 -6.09 -4.09 1.64
CA ILE A 142 -5.41 -2.88 1.15
C ILE A 142 -3.99 -2.80 1.70
N LEU A 143 -3.02 -2.62 0.81
CA LEU A 143 -1.64 -2.28 1.13
C LEU A 143 -1.39 -0.79 0.84
N LEU A 144 -0.95 -0.05 1.85
CA LEU A 144 -0.54 1.36 1.71
C LEU A 144 0.98 1.47 1.76
N VAL A 145 1.55 2.03 0.70
CA VAL A 145 2.99 2.09 0.48
C VAL A 145 3.50 3.50 0.70
N GLY A 146 4.48 3.64 1.60
CA GLY A 146 5.11 4.93 1.86
C GLY A 146 4.17 5.95 2.51
N ASP A 147 3.29 5.51 3.41
CA ASP A 147 2.27 6.34 4.05
C ASP A 147 2.85 7.22 5.17
N GLY A 148 3.78 8.11 4.79
CA GLY A 148 4.36 9.19 5.61
C GLY A 148 4.07 9.13 7.11
N ASP A 149 3.21 10.02 7.59
CA ASP A 149 2.79 10.11 8.99
C ASP A 149 1.61 9.19 9.35
N PHE A 150 1.23 8.27 8.47
CA PHE A 150 0.13 7.31 8.58
C PHE A 150 -1.28 7.93 8.63
N SER A 151 -1.41 9.24 8.36
CA SER A 151 -2.71 9.92 8.44
C SER A 151 -3.69 9.44 7.37
N PHE A 152 -3.23 9.00 6.19
CA PHE A 152 -4.11 8.48 5.15
C PHE A 152 -4.68 7.11 5.53
N SER A 153 -3.83 6.20 6.01
CA SER A 153 -4.29 4.91 6.54
C SER A 153 -5.29 5.10 7.67
N LEU A 154 -5.05 6.06 8.57
CA LEU A 154 -5.97 6.33 9.68
C LEU A 154 -7.31 6.87 9.19
N ALA A 155 -7.32 7.73 8.16
CA ALA A 155 -8.56 8.22 7.55
C ALA A 155 -9.39 7.07 6.96
N LEU A 156 -8.76 6.12 6.26
CA LEU A 156 -9.44 4.91 5.77
C LEU A 156 -9.97 4.06 6.92
N ALA A 157 -9.13 3.73 7.91
CA ALA A 157 -9.54 2.91 9.04
C ALA A 157 -10.72 3.53 9.80
N THR A 158 -10.68 4.85 10.01
CA THR A 158 -11.76 5.62 10.66
C THR A 158 -13.05 5.54 9.88
N GLY A 159 -13.02 5.77 8.56
CA GLY A 159 -14.22 5.69 7.72
C GLY A 159 -14.77 4.26 7.59
N PHE A 160 -13.91 3.25 7.58
CA PHE A 160 -14.32 1.85 7.65
C PHE A 160 -14.79 1.42 9.06
N GLY A 161 -14.48 2.20 10.09
CA GLY A 161 -14.71 1.80 11.49
C GLY A 161 -13.77 0.70 11.99
N SER A 162 -12.86 0.21 11.15
CA SER A 162 -11.87 -0.82 11.46
C SER A 162 -10.67 -0.66 10.53
N GLY A 163 -9.49 -1.03 11.03
CA GLY A 163 -8.24 -1.08 10.27
C GLY A 163 -7.80 -2.50 9.92
N ALA A 164 -8.57 -3.54 10.29
CA ALA A 164 -8.16 -4.95 10.18
C ALA A 164 -7.81 -5.40 8.76
N ASN A 165 -8.38 -4.74 7.75
CA ASN A 165 -8.14 -5.01 6.33
C ASN A 165 -6.92 -4.25 5.75
N LEU A 166 -6.27 -3.40 6.56
CA LEU A 166 -5.19 -2.52 6.12
C LEU A 166 -3.80 -3.04 6.53
N VAL A 167 -2.85 -2.86 5.61
CA VAL A 167 -1.41 -2.94 5.89
C VAL A 167 -0.79 -1.60 5.51
N ALA A 168 -0.44 -0.81 6.51
CA ALA A 168 0.17 0.50 6.31
C ALA A 168 1.69 0.41 6.44
N THR A 169 2.42 0.98 5.49
CA THR A 169 3.89 0.84 5.45
C THR A 169 4.62 2.15 5.28
N SER A 170 5.78 2.28 5.93
CA SER A 170 6.70 3.42 5.75
C SER A 170 8.09 2.98 5.32
N LEU A 171 8.78 3.84 4.56
CA LEU A 171 10.21 3.64 4.24
C LEU A 171 11.09 3.88 5.47
N ASP A 172 10.77 4.89 6.28
CA ASP A 172 11.48 5.17 7.51
C ASP A 172 11.25 4.06 8.56
N SER A 173 12.23 3.85 9.44
CA SER A 173 12.03 3.08 10.67
C SER A 173 11.06 3.81 11.60
N CYS A 174 10.42 3.08 12.52
CA CYS A 174 9.48 3.66 13.50
C CYS A 174 10.10 4.84 14.26
N ASP A 175 11.35 4.69 14.74
CA ASP A 175 12.04 5.74 15.49
C ASP A 175 12.33 6.99 14.67
N THR A 176 12.74 6.84 13.41
CA THR A 176 12.97 7.97 12.51
C THR A 176 11.66 8.67 12.17
N LEU A 177 10.62 7.88 11.90
CA LEU A 177 9.29 8.35 11.58
C LEU A 177 8.72 9.26 12.68
N LYS A 178 8.74 8.80 13.93
CA LYS A 178 8.22 9.57 15.09
C LYS A 178 8.97 10.88 15.32
N LYS A 179 10.24 10.95 14.92
CA LYS A 179 11.03 12.21 14.98
C LYS A 179 10.72 13.14 13.82
N LYS A 180 10.41 12.58 12.64
CA LYS A 180 10.12 13.35 11.43
C LYS A 180 8.75 13.99 11.45
N TYR A 181 7.72 13.28 11.91
CA TYR A 181 6.34 13.75 11.83
C TYR A 181 5.70 13.84 13.21
N SER A 182 5.23 15.02 13.56
CA SER A 182 4.59 15.30 14.84
C SER A 182 3.33 14.44 15.09
N GLY A 183 2.60 14.09 14.03
CA GLY A 183 1.39 13.27 14.11
C GLY A 183 1.61 11.76 14.05
N ALA A 184 2.82 11.28 13.71
CA ALA A 184 3.04 9.86 13.44
C ALA A 184 2.76 8.97 14.68
N GLU A 185 3.15 9.42 15.88
CA GLU A 185 2.96 8.61 17.08
C GLU A 185 1.49 8.40 17.43
N SER A 186 0.67 9.46 17.40
CA SER A 186 -0.77 9.35 17.63
C SER A 186 -1.46 8.52 16.54
N ASN A 187 -1.08 8.72 15.27
CA ASN A 187 -1.70 8.02 14.16
C ASN A 187 -1.42 6.51 14.22
N LEU A 188 -0.17 6.12 14.52
CA LEU A 188 0.21 4.71 14.70
C LEU A 188 -0.50 4.07 15.89
N ALA A 189 -0.65 4.79 17.00
CA ALA A 189 -1.34 4.28 18.18
C ALA A 189 -2.82 3.98 17.88
N GLU A 190 -3.51 4.89 17.20
CA GLU A 190 -4.92 4.68 16.85
C GLU A 190 -5.08 3.59 15.79
N LEU A 191 -4.22 3.56 14.75
CA LEU A 191 -4.24 2.48 13.75
C LEU A 191 -4.08 1.09 14.37
N ARG A 192 -3.15 0.95 15.32
CA ARG A 192 -2.96 -0.31 16.05
C ARG A 192 -4.20 -0.69 16.86
N LYS A 193 -4.84 0.29 17.51
CA LYS A 193 -6.08 0.08 18.26
C LYS A 193 -7.24 -0.34 17.36
N MET A 194 -7.27 0.18 16.13
CA MET A 194 -8.24 -0.21 15.10
C MET A 194 -7.90 -1.54 14.40
N GLY A 195 -6.80 -2.21 14.77
CA GLY A 195 -6.43 -3.52 14.24
C GLY A 195 -5.63 -3.51 12.94
N ALA A 196 -5.16 -2.34 12.48
CA ALA A 196 -4.32 -2.26 11.29
C ALA A 196 -2.92 -2.83 11.55
N VAL A 197 -2.35 -3.46 10.52
CA VAL A 197 -0.95 -3.88 10.53
C VAL A 197 -0.07 -2.73 10.06
N THR A 198 0.91 -2.33 10.87
CA THR A 198 1.89 -1.31 10.52
C THR A 198 3.27 -1.92 10.33
N LEU A 199 3.91 -1.65 9.19
CA LEU A 199 5.27 -2.11 8.86
C LEU A 199 6.18 -0.92 8.57
N HIS A 200 7.46 -1.04 8.94
CA HIS A 200 8.45 0.03 8.78
C HIS A 200 9.69 -0.48 8.04
N GLY A 201 10.44 0.42 7.40
CA GLY A 201 11.59 0.01 6.58
C GLY A 201 11.20 -0.64 5.24
N VAL A 202 9.94 -0.50 4.81
CA VAL A 202 9.43 -1.12 3.58
C VAL A 202 9.80 -0.24 2.39
N ASN A 203 10.67 -0.75 1.52
CA ASN A 203 11.05 -0.08 0.29
C ASN A 203 10.10 -0.47 -0.86
N ALA A 204 9.37 0.50 -1.41
CA ALA A 204 8.42 0.32 -2.51
C ALA A 204 9.00 -0.46 -3.71
N LYS A 205 10.31 -0.32 -3.96
CA LYS A 205 11.02 -0.98 -5.08
C LYS A 205 11.22 -2.48 -4.88
N THR A 206 11.25 -2.92 -3.62
CA THR A 206 11.61 -4.29 -3.23
C THR A 206 10.57 -4.95 -2.31
N MET A 207 9.44 -4.30 -2.04
CA MET A 207 8.41 -4.78 -1.11
C MET A 207 7.86 -6.17 -1.46
N LYS A 208 7.91 -6.60 -2.74
CA LYS A 208 7.60 -7.97 -3.17
C LYS A 208 8.45 -9.04 -2.46
N LEU A 209 9.62 -8.68 -1.94
CA LEU A 209 10.54 -9.58 -1.23
C LEU A 209 10.41 -9.48 0.30
N HIS A 210 9.64 -8.51 0.81
CA HIS A 210 9.51 -8.29 2.25
C HIS A 210 8.88 -9.51 2.91
N THR A 211 9.41 -9.95 4.06
CA THR A 211 9.00 -11.18 4.75
C THR A 211 7.50 -11.25 4.99
N ASP A 212 6.91 -10.14 5.44
CA ASP A 212 5.49 -10.05 5.76
C ASP A 212 4.58 -9.78 4.55
N LEU A 213 5.13 -9.47 3.39
CA LEU A 213 4.36 -9.11 2.19
C LEU A 213 4.45 -10.15 1.07
N LYS A 214 5.59 -10.85 0.92
CA LYS A 214 5.87 -11.73 -0.23
C LYS A 214 4.82 -12.82 -0.47
N MET A 215 4.19 -13.31 0.61
CA MET A 215 3.15 -14.34 0.57
C MET A 215 1.72 -13.78 0.58
N ARG A 216 1.56 -12.46 0.66
CA ARG A 216 0.25 -11.81 0.70
C ARG A 216 -0.15 -11.32 -0.68
N ARG A 217 -1.46 -11.20 -0.91
CA ARG A 217 -2.03 -10.59 -2.10
C ARG A 217 -3.14 -9.62 -1.67
N PHE A 218 -3.23 -8.51 -2.37
CA PHE A 218 -4.10 -7.39 -2.04
C PHE A 218 -5.05 -7.07 -3.19
N ASP A 219 -6.24 -6.59 -2.85
CA ASP A 219 -7.20 -6.05 -3.82
C ASP A 219 -6.77 -4.66 -4.26
N ARG A 220 -6.12 -3.89 -3.36
CA ARG A 220 -5.62 -2.54 -3.62
C ARG A 220 -4.19 -2.39 -3.10
N VAL A 221 -3.30 -1.87 -3.95
CA VAL A 221 -1.95 -1.42 -3.56
C VAL A 221 -1.83 0.08 -3.85
N ILE A 222 -1.78 0.89 -2.81
CA ILE A 222 -1.89 2.34 -2.88
C ILE A 222 -0.51 2.98 -2.66
N PHE A 223 -0.12 3.90 -3.53
CA PHE A 223 1.05 4.76 -3.32
C PHE A 223 0.71 6.22 -3.62
N ASN A 224 0.45 6.99 -2.56
CA ASN A 224 0.04 8.38 -2.68
C ASN A 224 1.25 9.31 -2.85
N PHE A 225 1.24 10.11 -3.92
CA PHE A 225 2.23 11.16 -4.22
C PHE A 225 3.69 10.67 -4.11
N PRO A 226 4.06 9.59 -4.82
CA PRO A 226 5.40 9.01 -4.73
C PRO A 226 6.48 10.03 -5.10
N HIS A 227 7.53 10.14 -4.28
CA HIS A 227 8.60 11.11 -4.48
C HIS A 227 9.99 10.50 -4.25
N ALA A 228 10.97 10.82 -5.10
CA ALA A 228 12.34 10.27 -5.04
C ALA A 228 13.30 11.09 -4.14
N GLY A 229 12.73 11.97 -3.31
CA GLY A 229 13.44 12.96 -2.50
C GLY A 229 13.76 14.25 -3.27
N PHE A 230 14.17 15.30 -2.57
CA PHE A 230 14.40 16.64 -3.12
C PHE A 230 15.88 16.87 -3.43
N LYS A 231 16.38 16.29 -4.54
CA LYS A 231 17.79 16.38 -4.96
C LYS A 231 18.03 17.38 -6.10
N GLY A 232 17.02 18.17 -6.45
CA GLY A 232 17.02 19.10 -7.57
C GLY A 232 15.65 19.74 -7.73
N LYS A 233 15.45 20.49 -8.82
CA LYS A 233 14.13 21.05 -9.17
C LYS A 233 13.27 19.99 -9.88
N GLU A 234 11.97 20.01 -9.63
CA GLU A 234 10.99 19.06 -10.19
C GLU A 234 10.95 19.03 -11.73
N ASP A 235 11.39 20.09 -12.40
CA ASP A 235 11.41 20.22 -13.86
C ASP A 235 12.72 19.75 -14.51
N GLN A 236 13.74 19.43 -13.70
CA GLN A 236 15.03 18.97 -14.21
C GLN A 236 14.96 17.52 -14.72
N PRO A 237 15.56 17.19 -15.88
CA PRO A 237 15.48 15.85 -16.45
C PRO A 237 15.95 14.72 -15.53
N HIS A 238 17.02 14.94 -14.74
CA HIS A 238 17.53 13.92 -13.82
C HIS A 238 16.56 13.67 -12.64
N MET A 239 15.85 14.69 -12.18
CA MET A 239 14.81 14.53 -11.16
C MET A 239 13.63 13.76 -11.73
N ILE A 240 13.11 14.19 -12.89
CA ILE A 240 12.04 13.48 -13.61
C ILE A 240 12.39 11.99 -13.81
N ASN A 241 13.61 11.68 -14.23
CA ASN A 241 14.07 10.30 -14.40
C ASN A 241 14.15 9.53 -13.07
N SER A 242 14.54 10.18 -11.97
CA SER A 242 14.58 9.57 -10.64
C SER A 242 13.17 9.22 -10.14
N HIS A 243 12.20 10.11 -10.36
CA HIS A 243 10.80 9.86 -10.03
C HIS A 243 10.19 8.75 -10.89
N ARG A 244 10.40 8.81 -12.21
CA ARG A 244 10.00 7.74 -13.13
C ARG A 244 10.57 6.39 -12.71
N LYS A 245 11.85 6.34 -12.35
CA LYS A 245 12.47 5.09 -11.87
C LYS A 245 11.82 4.59 -10.59
N LEU A 246 11.54 5.46 -9.61
CA LEU A 246 10.85 5.06 -8.37
C LEU A 246 9.50 4.41 -8.67
N VAL A 247 8.68 5.06 -9.50
CA VAL A 247 7.33 4.57 -9.81
C VAL A 247 7.37 3.30 -10.66
N LYS A 248 8.30 3.21 -11.63
CA LYS A 248 8.51 1.99 -12.42
C LYS A 248 8.89 0.80 -11.53
N ASP A 249 9.85 0.98 -10.62
CA ASP A 249 10.28 -0.08 -9.72
C ASP A 249 9.15 -0.46 -8.74
N PHE A 250 8.32 0.50 -8.33
CA PHE A 250 7.11 0.24 -7.55
C PHE A 250 6.08 -0.60 -8.32
N PHE A 251 5.76 -0.28 -9.57
CA PHE A 251 4.83 -1.09 -10.37
C PHE A 251 5.30 -2.54 -10.55
N CYS A 252 6.62 -2.75 -10.74
CA CYS A 252 7.21 -4.09 -10.75
C CYS A 252 6.92 -4.85 -9.45
N SER A 253 7.04 -4.17 -8.31
CA SER A 253 6.84 -4.76 -7.01
C SER A 253 5.36 -4.99 -6.69
N ALA A 254 4.51 -4.02 -7.00
CA ALA A 254 3.08 -4.04 -6.72
C ALA A 254 2.34 -5.10 -7.55
N SER A 255 2.66 -5.23 -8.84
CA SER A 255 2.04 -6.23 -9.73
C SER A 255 2.12 -7.66 -9.19
N LEU A 256 3.21 -8.02 -8.50
CA LEU A 256 3.41 -9.34 -7.90
C LEU A 256 2.69 -9.53 -6.56
N LEU A 257 2.07 -8.47 -6.03
CA LEU A 257 1.32 -8.47 -4.77
C LEU A 257 -0.20 -8.33 -5.00
N LEU A 258 -0.68 -8.32 -6.25
CA LEU A 258 -2.10 -8.21 -6.56
C LEU A 258 -2.82 -9.56 -6.50
N ARG A 259 -4.06 -9.54 -5.99
CA ARG A 259 -5.04 -10.61 -6.26
C ARG A 259 -5.48 -10.56 -7.73
N PRO A 260 -6.15 -11.63 -8.23
CA PRO A 260 -6.96 -11.49 -9.44
C PRO A 260 -7.89 -10.28 -9.31
N ASP A 261 -8.00 -9.49 -10.37
CA ASP A 261 -8.77 -8.23 -10.40
C ASP A 261 -8.28 -7.15 -9.40
N GLY A 262 -7.09 -7.33 -8.84
CA GLY A 262 -6.43 -6.34 -8.01
C GLY A 262 -5.97 -5.12 -8.80
N GLU A 263 -5.92 -3.98 -8.11
CA GLU A 263 -5.56 -2.68 -8.69
C GLU A 263 -4.41 -2.02 -7.92
N VAL A 264 -3.56 -1.32 -8.66
CA VAL A 264 -2.55 -0.40 -8.14
C VAL A 264 -3.05 1.02 -8.30
N HIS A 265 -3.06 1.77 -7.21
CA HIS A 265 -3.61 3.12 -7.16
C HIS A 265 -2.48 4.09 -6.88
N VAL A 266 -2.22 5.02 -7.81
CA VAL A 266 -1.17 6.04 -7.64
C VAL A 266 -1.79 7.42 -7.71
N SER A 267 -1.85 8.11 -6.57
CA SER A 267 -2.25 9.51 -6.52
C SER A 267 -1.10 10.39 -6.98
N HIS A 268 -1.34 11.21 -8.01
CA HIS A 268 -0.27 11.97 -8.65
C HIS A 268 -0.77 13.28 -9.27
N LYS A 269 0.12 14.28 -9.33
CA LYS A 269 -0.18 15.57 -9.95
C LYS A 269 -0.21 15.43 -11.47
N THR A 270 -1.20 16.06 -12.12
CA THR A 270 -1.42 15.90 -13.57
C THR A 270 -0.92 17.09 -14.39
N LYS A 271 -0.58 18.22 -13.76
CA LYS A 271 0.01 19.39 -14.42
C LYS A 271 1.53 19.22 -14.64
N ASN A 272 2.15 20.11 -15.42
CA ASN A 272 3.62 20.15 -15.56
C ASN A 272 4.30 20.49 -14.21
N PRO A 273 5.52 19.99 -13.95
CA PRO A 273 6.30 19.04 -14.75
C PRO A 273 5.87 17.57 -14.56
N TYR A 274 4.99 17.29 -13.59
CA TYR A 274 4.60 15.95 -13.16
C TYR A 274 4.05 15.08 -14.28
N ARG A 275 3.25 15.62 -15.22
CA ARG A 275 2.76 14.84 -16.38
C ARG A 275 3.86 14.16 -17.21
N LYS A 276 5.09 14.70 -17.19
CA LYS A 276 6.25 14.12 -17.90
C LYS A 276 6.70 12.78 -17.31
N TRP A 277 6.18 12.40 -16.14
CA TRP A 277 6.47 11.11 -15.54
C TRP A 277 5.79 9.96 -16.28
N ASN A 278 4.69 10.23 -17.00
CA ASN A 278 3.96 9.29 -17.86
C ASN A 278 3.75 7.92 -17.19
N LEU A 279 2.96 7.90 -16.11
CA LEU A 279 2.79 6.73 -15.25
C LEU A 279 2.18 5.54 -16.00
N GLU A 280 1.28 5.77 -16.95
CA GLU A 280 0.67 4.71 -17.78
C GLU A 280 1.71 3.94 -18.58
N GLU A 281 2.65 4.64 -19.22
CA GLU A 281 3.79 4.02 -19.93
C GLU A 281 4.59 3.14 -18.98
N LEU A 282 4.88 3.62 -17.76
CA LEU A 282 5.65 2.87 -16.77
C LEU A 282 4.90 1.62 -16.26
N ALA A 283 3.57 1.72 -16.09
CA ALA A 283 2.72 0.62 -15.65
C ALA A 283 2.61 -0.48 -16.71
N SER A 284 2.49 -0.09 -17.99
CA SER A 284 2.33 -1.02 -19.12
C SER A 284 3.46 -2.03 -19.25
N VAL A 285 4.68 -1.68 -18.81
CA VAL A 285 5.85 -2.58 -18.78
C VAL A 285 5.61 -3.83 -17.92
N TYR A 286 4.68 -3.76 -16.96
CA TYR A 286 4.37 -4.84 -16.03
C TYR A 286 2.94 -5.36 -16.19
N ALA A 287 2.38 -5.27 -17.41
CA ALA A 287 1.01 -5.72 -17.74
C ALA A 287 -0.08 -5.09 -16.85
N LEU A 288 0.18 -3.88 -16.36
CA LEU A 288 -0.79 -3.03 -15.68
C LEU A 288 -1.30 -2.00 -16.69
N PHE A 289 -2.62 -1.88 -16.81
CA PHE A 289 -3.26 -0.97 -17.75
C PHE A 289 -4.13 0.02 -17.01
N LEU A 290 -4.25 1.23 -17.56
CA LEU A 290 -5.16 2.24 -17.03
C LEU A 290 -6.59 1.70 -17.05
N VAL A 291 -7.19 1.61 -15.86
CA VAL A 291 -8.60 1.26 -15.67
C VAL A 291 -9.41 2.54 -15.54
N GLU A 292 -8.96 3.45 -14.70
CA GLU A 292 -9.66 4.69 -14.42
C GLU A 292 -8.70 5.80 -13.99
N GLN A 293 -9.08 7.05 -14.26
CA GLN A 293 -8.44 8.22 -13.69
C GLN A 293 -9.52 9.07 -13.02
N VAL A 294 -9.44 9.23 -11.71
CA VAL A 294 -10.40 10.01 -10.91
C VAL A 294 -9.71 11.16 -10.20
N ASP A 295 -10.46 12.18 -9.79
CA ASP A 295 -9.90 13.29 -9.02
C ASP A 295 -9.55 12.84 -7.59
N PHE A 296 -8.38 13.26 -7.09
CA PHE A 296 -8.06 13.08 -5.68
C PHE A 296 -8.60 14.27 -4.87
N ARG A 297 -9.59 14.02 -4.01
CA ARG A 297 -10.16 15.05 -3.12
C ARG A 297 -9.75 14.78 -1.69
N ILE A 298 -8.93 15.65 -1.12
CA ILE A 298 -8.47 15.50 0.27
C ILE A 298 -9.63 15.47 1.28
N GLN A 299 -10.77 16.08 0.95
CA GLN A 299 -11.97 16.11 1.78
C GLN A 299 -12.61 14.72 1.96
N ASP A 300 -12.37 13.80 1.03
CA ASP A 300 -12.88 12.43 1.10
C ASP A 300 -12.12 11.61 2.17
N TYR A 301 -11.02 12.14 2.70
CA TYR A 301 -10.17 11.52 3.70
C TYR A 301 -9.98 12.42 4.92
N PRO A 302 -11.01 12.60 5.77
CA PRO A 302 -10.90 13.45 6.96
C PRO A 302 -9.72 13.06 7.85
N GLY A 303 -8.91 14.06 8.23
CA GLY A 303 -7.69 13.86 9.03
C GLY A 303 -6.43 13.55 8.22
N TYR A 304 -6.54 13.26 6.91
CA TYR A 304 -5.38 13.08 6.06
C TYR A 304 -4.60 14.41 5.89
N SER A 305 -3.28 14.35 6.08
CA SER A 305 -2.37 15.47 5.85
C SER A 305 -1.22 15.04 4.95
N ASN A 306 -1.20 15.50 3.70
CA ASN A 306 -0.12 15.19 2.77
C ASN A 306 1.19 15.89 3.17
N LYS A 307 2.26 15.12 3.38
CA LYS A 307 3.56 15.60 3.88
C LYS A 307 4.62 15.62 2.78
N ARG A 308 5.62 16.52 2.89
CA ARG A 308 6.79 16.55 1.98
C ARG A 308 7.61 15.27 2.02
N GLY A 309 7.70 14.61 3.16
CA GLY A 309 8.31 13.28 3.26
C GLY A 309 9.86 13.26 3.32
N ASP A 310 10.52 14.36 2.97
CA ASP A 310 11.98 14.42 2.86
C ASP A 310 12.58 15.79 3.22
N GLY A 311 13.82 15.76 3.72
CA GLY A 311 14.58 16.93 4.19
C GLY A 311 14.12 17.49 5.55
N LEU A 312 14.68 18.66 5.92
CA LEU A 312 14.39 19.34 7.20
C LEU A 312 12.92 19.77 7.35
N GLN A 313 12.21 19.92 6.22
CA GLN A 313 10.80 20.28 6.16
C GLN A 313 9.92 19.07 5.85
N CYS A 314 10.31 17.86 6.27
CA CYS A 314 9.56 16.64 5.96
C CYS A 314 8.12 16.66 6.48
N ASP A 315 7.86 17.25 7.66
CA ASP A 315 6.50 17.35 8.25
C ASP A 315 5.64 18.50 7.69
N GLN A 316 6.21 19.36 6.84
CA GLN A 316 5.44 20.43 6.21
C GLN A 316 4.49 19.85 5.16
N PRO A 317 3.35 20.50 4.89
CA PRO A 317 2.47 20.09 3.82
C PRO A 317 3.20 20.06 2.47
N PHE A 318 3.03 19.00 1.70
CA PHE A 318 3.35 19.05 0.27
C PHE A 318 2.08 19.49 -0.43
N LEU A 319 2.08 20.75 -0.85
CA LEU A 319 0.88 21.40 -1.37
C LEU A 319 0.33 20.62 -2.55
N LEU A 320 -0.79 19.96 -2.29
CA LEU A 320 -1.69 19.44 -3.29
C LEU A 320 -2.31 20.66 -3.96
N GLY A 321 -2.00 20.88 -5.23
CA GLY A 321 -2.11 22.19 -5.85
C GLY A 321 -3.55 22.71 -5.90
N ASN A 322 -3.72 24.01 -5.70
CA ASN A 322 -4.58 24.84 -6.54
C ASN A 322 -3.62 25.78 -7.25
N LEU A 323 -3.14 25.42 -8.45
CA LEU A 323 -2.38 26.36 -9.27
C LEU A 323 -3.35 27.10 -10.18
#